data_AF-A0A6G0MHP2-F1
#
_entry.id   AF-A0A6G0MHP2-F1
#
_cell.length_a   1.000
_cell.length_b   1.000
_cell.length_c   1.000
_cell.angle_alpha   90.00
_cell.angle_beta   90.00
_cell.angle_gamma   90.00
#
_symmetry.space_group_name_H-M   'P 1'
#
loop_
_entity.id
_entity.type
_entity.pdbx_description
1 polymer ?
#
loop_
_entity_poly.entity_id
_entity_poly.type
_entity_poly.pdbx_seq_one_letter_code
_entity_poly.pdbx_strand_id
1 'polypeptide(L)' 'MIAWSDPKSALTCLVNPTNPAGDKYGRGADDELHRDHVPDDHTIIVNKIMQPWVGPQWRQDSTINST' A
#
# COMPACT_ATOMS: atom_id res chain seq x y z
N MET A 1 -17.31 0.05 -11.17
CA MET A 1 -16.23 1.05 -11.06
C MET A 1 -15.49 0.73 -9.77
N ILE A 2 -14.17 0.54 -9.82
CA ILE A 2 -13.36 0.25 -8.63
C ILE A 2 -13.26 1.56 -7.84
N ALA A 3 -13.69 1.56 -6.57
CA ALA A 3 -13.81 2.76 -5.74
C ALA A 3 -12.51 3.57 -5.57
N TRP A 4 -11.36 2.98 -5.90
CA TRP A 4 -10.04 3.58 -5.73
C TRP A 4 -9.77 4.78 -6.64
N SER A 5 -10.46 4.88 -7.79
CA SER A 5 -10.30 5.98 -8.74
C SER A 5 -11.37 7.06 -8.56
N ASP A 6 -12.12 7.04 -7.46
CA ASP A 6 -13.10 8.09 -7.15
C ASP A 6 -12.36 9.31 -6.56
N PRO A 7 -12.29 10.44 -7.30
CA PRO A 7 -11.62 11.64 -6.83
C PRO A 7 -12.35 12.31 -5.65
N LYS A 8 -13.56 11.87 -5.29
CA LYS A 8 -14.31 12.34 -4.13
C LYS A 8 -14.11 11.47 -2.89
N SER A 9 -13.41 10.35 -3.02
CA SER A 9 -13.05 9.56 -1.85
C SER A 9 -12.20 10.42 -0.92
N ALA A 10 -12.39 10.29 0.39
CA ALA A 10 -11.57 10.97 1.40
C ALA A 10 -10.54 10.03 2.06
N LEU A 11 -10.70 8.72 1.81
CA LEU A 11 -9.89 7.66 2.39
C LEU A 11 -9.69 6.52 1.39
N THR A 12 -8.45 6.10 1.21
CA THR A 12 -8.08 4.87 0.50
C THR A 12 -7.39 3.90 1.46
N CYS A 13 -7.87 2.66 1.53
CA CYS A 13 -7.24 1.60 2.30
C CYS A 13 -6.60 0.59 1.34
N LEU A 14 -5.30 0.40 1.46
CA LEU A 14 -4.52 -0.59 0.72
C LEU A 14 -4.10 -1.73 1.65
N VAL A 15 -4.16 -2.97 1.19
CA VAL A 15 -3.61 -4.12 1.91
C VAL A 15 -2.48 -4.69 1.08
N ASN A 16 -1.24 -4.64 1.59
CA ASN A 16 -0.06 -5.07 0.85
C ASN A 16 0.97 -5.73 1.79
N PRO A 17 1.16 -7.07 1.76
CA PRO A 17 0.58 -8.01 0.80
C PRO A 17 -0.93 -8.18 0.98
N THR A 18 -1.62 -8.38 -0.13
CA THR A 18 -3.07 -8.57 -0.20
C THR A 18 -3.48 -9.79 0.60
N ASN A 19 -4.55 -9.65 1.37
CA ASN A 19 -5.21 -10.77 2.05
C ASN A 19 -6.61 -10.91 1.44
N PRO A 20 -7.03 -12.08 0.91
CA PRO A 20 -6.39 -13.40 1.00
C PRO A 20 -5.49 -13.80 -0.18
N ALA A 21 -5.43 -12.98 -1.24
CA ALA A 21 -4.79 -13.38 -2.49
C ALA A 21 -3.25 -13.50 -2.40
N GLY A 22 -2.62 -12.87 -1.41
CA GLY A 22 -1.20 -12.99 -1.11
C GLY A 22 -0.27 -12.26 -2.09
N ASP A 23 -0.83 -11.62 -3.13
CA ASP A 23 -0.06 -10.77 -4.02
C ASP A 23 0.56 -9.60 -3.26
N LYS A 24 1.77 -9.22 -3.68
CA LYS A 24 2.52 -8.10 -3.11
C LYS A 24 2.91 -7.15 -4.21
N TYR A 25 2.85 -5.86 -3.90
CA TYR A 25 3.50 -4.87 -4.73
C TYR A 25 5.01 -4.85 -4.46
N GLY A 26 5.78 -4.46 -5.47
CA GLY A 26 7.24 -4.31 -5.37
C GLY A 26 7.65 -3.18 -4.42
N ARG A 27 8.94 -3.08 -4.12
CA ARG A 27 9.50 -1.99 -3.32
C ARG A 27 9.25 -0.65 -4.03
N GLY A 28 8.80 0.37 -3.29
CA GLY A 28 8.47 1.70 -3.84
C GLY A 28 7.09 1.79 -4.50
N ALA A 29 6.38 0.66 -4.66
CA ALA A 29 5.06 0.69 -5.26
C ALA A 29 4.03 1.41 -4.39
N ASP A 30 4.20 1.44 -3.05
CA ASP A 30 3.36 2.28 -2.20
C ASP A 30 3.56 3.75 -2.58
N ASP A 31 4.79 4.21 -2.82
CA ASP A 31 5.10 5.61 -3.20
C ASP A 31 4.60 5.95 -4.62
N GLU A 32 4.64 4.99 -5.54
CA GLU A 32 4.03 5.11 -6.87
C GLU A 32 2.50 5.19 -6.78
N LEU A 33 1.88 4.36 -5.95
CA LEU A 33 0.44 4.43 -5.68
C LEU A 33 0.05 5.77 -5.04
N HIS A 34 0.89 6.32 -4.15
CA HIS A 34 0.71 7.67 -3.61
C HIS A 34 0.76 8.74 -4.71
N ARG A 35 1.79 8.74 -5.56
CA ARG A 35 1.96 9.79 -6.59
C ARG A 35 0.84 9.82 -7.60
N ASP A 36 0.43 8.66 -8.08
CA ASP A 36 -0.36 8.59 -9.32
C ASP A 36 -1.88 8.64 -9.07
N HIS A 37 -2.34 8.38 -7.84
CA HIS A 37 -3.75 8.05 -7.60
C HIS A 37 -4.38 8.74 -6.39
N VAL A 38 -3.65 9.62 -5.71
CA VAL A 38 -4.07 10.16 -4.42
C VAL A 38 -4.18 11.67 -4.55
N PRO A 39 -5.42 12.20 -4.53
CA PRO A 39 -5.62 13.64 -4.52
C PRO A 39 -4.90 14.30 -3.33
N ASP A 40 -4.54 15.58 -3.48
CA ASP A 40 -4.11 16.40 -2.35
C ASP A 40 -5.17 16.37 -1.23
N ASP A 41 -4.73 16.42 0.04
CA ASP A 41 -5.56 16.32 1.25
C ASP A 41 -6.33 14.99 1.45
N HIS A 42 -5.95 13.93 0.74
CA HIS A 42 -6.52 12.59 0.89
C HIS A 42 -5.74 11.73 1.90
N THR A 43 -6.45 10.94 2.72
CA THR A 43 -5.80 10.03 3.66
C THR A 43 -5.62 8.64 3.05
N ILE A 44 -4.43 8.05 3.24
CA ILE A 44 -4.19 6.64 2.90
C ILE A 44 -3.82 5.85 4.14
N ILE A 45 -4.40 4.65 4.24
CA ILE A 45 -3.97 3.64 5.19
C ILE A 45 -3.41 2.46 4.41
N VAL A 46 -2.12 2.17 4.62
CA VAL A 46 -1.47 0.98 4.06
C VAL A 46 -1.36 -0.08 5.15
N ASN A 47 -2.14 -1.15 5.03
CA ASN A 47 -2.09 -2.31 5.90
C ASN A 47 -0.97 -3.26 5.45
N LYS A 48 0.07 -3.36 6.29
CA LYS A 48 1.25 -4.22 6.11
C LYS A 48 1.20 -5.50 6.96
N ILE A 49 0.04 -5.90 7.50
CA ILE A 49 -0.06 -7.00 8.48
C ILE A 49 0.50 -8.33 7.97
N MET A 50 0.38 -8.59 6.66
CA MET A 50 0.87 -9.83 6.05
C MET A 50 2.36 -9.79 5.70
N GLN A 51 3.06 -8.65 5.85
CA GLN A 51 4.49 -8.53 5.51
C GLN A 51 5.38 -9.62 6.12
N PRO A 52 5.24 -9.99 7.42
CA PRO A 52 6.06 -11.04 8.00
C PRO A 52 5.94 -12.41 7.32
N TRP A 53 4.85 -12.67 6.59
CA TRP A 53 4.58 -13.94 5.90
C TRP A 53 5.16 -13.99 4.48
N VAL A 54 5.70 -12.89 3.96
CA VAL A 54 6.29 -12.82 2.60
C VAL A 54 7.59 -13.60 2.51
N GLY A 55 8.35 -13.67 3.60
CA GLY A 55 9.64 -14.35 3.65
C GLY A 55 10.62 -13.69 4.62
N PRO A 56 11.79 -14.30 4.87
CA PRO A 56 12.71 -13.89 5.93
C PRO A 56 13.26 -12.47 5.79
N GLN A 57 13.24 -11.90 4.57
CA GLN A 57 13.74 -10.56 4.28
C GLN A 57 12.65 -9.47 4.33
N TRP A 58 11.43 -9.77 4.79
CA TRP A 58 10.29 -8.84 4.79
C TRP A 58 10.59 -7.46 5.40
N ARG A 59 11.49 -7.37 6.38
CA ARG A 59 11.88 -6.09 7.00
C ARG A 59 12.59 -5.14 6.02
N GLN A 60 13.24 -5.67 4.99
CA GLN A 60 13.92 -4.87 3.97
C GLN A 60 12.93 -4.21 3.02
N ASP A 61 11.77 -4.84 2.83
CA ASP A 61 10.67 -4.31 2.00
C ASP A 61 9.71 -3.45 2.83
N SER A 62 10.00 -3.26 4.11
CA SER A 62 9.22 -2.43 5.02
C SER A 62 9.71 -0.98 5.00
N THR A 63 8.78 -0.03 4.86
CA THR A 63 9.03 1.42 4.91
C THR A 63 9.44 1.94 6.29
N ILE A 64 9.50 1.07 7.31
CA ILE A 64 9.95 1.41 8.67
C ILE A 64 11.43 1.87 8.68
N ASN A 65 12.21 1.55 7.64
CA ASN A 65 13.62 1.96 7.50
C ASN A 65 13.84 3.09 6.48
N SER A 66 12.79 3.79 6.03
CA SER A 66 12.95 4.94 5.14
C SER A 66 13.45 6.15 5.94
N THR A 67 14.78 6.31 6.00
CA THR A 67 15.47 7.56 6.37
C THR A 67 15.51 8.54 5.22
#